data_AF-A0A1R2B7Q0-F1
#
_entry.id   AF-A0A1R2B7Q0-F1
#
_cell.length_a   1.000
_cell.length_b   1.000
_cell.length_c   1.000
_cell.angle_alpha   90.00
_cell.angle_beta   90.00
_cell.angle_gamma   90.00
#
_symmetry.space_group_name_H-M   'P 1'
#
loop_
_entity.id
_entity.type
_entity.pdbx_description
1 polymer ?
#
loop_
_entity_poly.entity_id
_entity_poly.type
_entity_poly.pdbx_seq_one_letter_code
_entity_poly.pdbx_strand_id
1 'polypeptide(L)'
;MIYEKNEIVKGLQELFKYAFVTNCHLDNDSATLEESETIKTLDPLELLENFKDLILNLLNFKKKFITSEDIPSNNEIIKTRHESELQYRYLIETDLRSQLENAKIREENLIRTYESALSKSRSYNTETIEKFTSEHLSKWEAIKQELTNKISALNDKIESREAYTKKLESENTKLKELLEEKFIEIEILKKKPTKPKRTTSKTRESRPPSNIELGKKHSEEKSSELIAKNRKSSSKIPFSSHTSLYFI
;
A
#
# COMPACT_ATOMS: atom_id res chain seq x y z
N MET A 1 27.41 -62.95 -81.02
CA MET A 1 28.66 -63.26 -80.29
C MET A 1 29.63 -62.07 -80.13
N ILE A 2 29.98 -61.27 -81.14
CA ILE A 2 30.89 -60.11 -80.92
C ILE A 2 30.22 -59.00 -80.09
N TYR A 3 28.92 -58.74 -80.32
CA TYR A 3 28.16 -57.75 -79.55
C TYR A 3 27.99 -58.12 -78.06
N GLU A 4 27.70 -59.39 -77.74
CA GLU A 4 27.57 -59.85 -76.34
C GLU A 4 28.88 -59.70 -75.55
N LYS A 5 30.03 -59.93 -76.19
CA LYS A 5 31.33 -59.75 -75.52
C LYS A 5 31.57 -58.29 -75.11
N ASN A 6 31.14 -57.33 -75.91
CA ASN A 6 31.34 -55.91 -75.60
C ASN A 6 30.42 -55.41 -74.49
N GLU A 7 29.19 -55.94 -74.40
CA GLU A 7 28.27 -55.60 -73.31
C GLU A 7 28.75 -56.13 -71.96
N ILE A 8 29.30 -57.35 -71.94
CA ILE A 8 29.86 -57.95 -70.72
C ILE A 8 31.06 -57.15 -70.21
N VAL A 9 31.98 -56.75 -71.10
CA VAL A 9 33.16 -55.95 -70.74
C VAL A 9 32.74 -54.61 -70.15
N LYS A 10 31.77 -53.93 -70.79
CA LYS A 10 31.25 -52.65 -70.31
C LYS A 10 30.58 -52.79 -68.94
N GLY A 11 29.77 -53.83 -68.75
CA GLY A 11 29.15 -54.13 -67.45
C GLY A 11 30.18 -54.39 -66.35
N LEU A 12 31.28 -55.08 -66.67
CA LEU A 12 32.36 -55.32 -65.72
C LEU A 12 33.10 -54.03 -65.33
N GLN A 13 33.37 -53.16 -66.31
CA GLN A 13 33.98 -51.84 -66.07
C GLN A 13 33.09 -50.93 -65.21
N GLU A 14 31.79 -50.91 -65.47
CA GLU A 14 30.83 -50.14 -64.67
C GLU A 14 30.75 -50.65 -63.23
N LEU A 15 30.73 -51.98 -63.04
CA LEU A 15 30.75 -52.59 -61.72
C LEU A 15 32.05 -52.27 -60.96
N PHE A 16 33.20 -52.31 -61.64
CA PHE A 16 34.49 -51.99 -61.01
C PHE A 16 34.52 -50.53 -60.57
N LYS A 17 34.09 -49.64 -61.46
CA LYS A 17 34.00 -48.21 -61.16
C LYS A 17 33.09 -47.96 -59.96
N TYR A 18 31.93 -48.60 -59.91
CA TYR A 18 31.02 -48.48 -58.76
C TYR A 18 31.67 -48.94 -57.46
N ALA A 19 32.32 -50.11 -57.46
CA ALA A 19 32.99 -50.65 -56.29
C ALA A 19 34.16 -49.76 -55.84
N PHE A 20 34.98 -49.29 -56.77
CA PHE A 20 36.10 -48.37 -56.51
C PHE A 20 35.64 -47.08 -55.87
N VAL A 21 34.66 -46.39 -56.48
CA VAL A 21 34.11 -45.12 -55.96
C VAL A 21 33.50 -45.34 -54.58
N THR A 22 32.76 -46.42 -54.39
CA THR A 22 32.14 -46.73 -53.08
C THR A 22 33.21 -46.97 -52.02
N ASN A 23 34.32 -47.63 -52.36
CA ASN A 23 35.42 -47.84 -51.43
C ASN A 23 36.10 -46.52 -51.03
N CYS A 24 36.40 -45.62 -51.97
CA CYS A 24 36.97 -44.30 -51.65
C CYS A 24 36.11 -43.53 -50.63
N HIS A 25 34.79 -43.56 -50.77
CA HIS A 25 33.88 -42.87 -49.84
C HIS A 25 33.90 -43.47 -48.43
N LEU A 26 34.19 -44.77 -48.27
CA LEU A 26 34.36 -45.39 -46.95
C LEU A 26 35.61 -44.86 -46.23
N ASP A 27 36.63 -44.46 -47.00
CA ASP A 27 37.88 -43.87 -46.51
C ASP A 27 37.83 -42.33 -46.39
N ASN A 28 36.64 -41.72 -46.57
CA ASN A 28 36.43 -40.26 -46.68
C ASN A 28 37.20 -39.57 -47.83
N ASP A 29 37.63 -40.34 -48.83
CA ASP A 29 38.29 -39.84 -50.02
C ASP A 29 37.32 -39.75 -51.21
N SER A 30 37.66 -38.92 -52.20
CA SER A 30 36.89 -38.80 -53.45
C SER A 30 37.64 -39.40 -54.62
N ALA A 31 36.96 -40.22 -55.42
CA ALA A 31 37.52 -40.72 -56.68
C ALA A 31 37.79 -39.55 -57.64
N THR A 32 39.03 -39.45 -58.12
CA THR A 32 39.45 -38.40 -59.05
C THR A 32 39.00 -38.70 -60.48
N LEU A 33 38.99 -37.67 -61.32
CA LEU A 33 38.61 -37.80 -62.72
C LEU A 33 39.60 -38.68 -63.51
N GLU A 34 40.90 -38.57 -63.20
CA GLU A 34 41.99 -39.36 -63.80
C GLU A 34 41.86 -40.85 -63.48
N GLU A 35 41.55 -41.20 -62.22
CA GLU A 35 41.27 -42.58 -61.81
C GLU A 35 40.04 -43.15 -62.52
N SER A 36 38.97 -42.34 -62.64
CA SER A 36 37.76 -42.76 -63.34
C SER A 36 37.98 -42.95 -64.85
N GLU A 37 38.89 -42.21 -65.48
CA GLU A 37 39.21 -42.39 -66.90
C GLU A 37 40.09 -43.62 -67.11
N THR A 38 41.05 -43.83 -66.23
CA THR A 38 41.93 -45.02 -66.24
C THR A 38 41.13 -46.31 -66.21
N ILE A 39 40.08 -46.39 -65.38
CA ILE A 39 39.20 -47.57 -65.30
C ILE A 39 38.52 -47.90 -66.65
N LYS A 40 38.20 -46.90 -67.47
CA LYS A 40 37.57 -47.12 -68.79
C LYS A 40 38.55 -47.65 -69.84
N THR A 41 39.85 -47.39 -69.65
CA THR A 41 40.91 -47.80 -70.58
C THR A 41 41.56 -49.12 -70.21
N LEU A 42 41.25 -49.68 -69.02
CA LEU A 42 41.78 -50.96 -68.56
C LEU A 42 41.35 -52.12 -69.47
N ASP A 43 42.30 -53.02 -69.72
CA ASP A 43 42.04 -54.28 -70.42
C ASP A 43 41.12 -55.17 -69.58
N PRO A 44 40.15 -55.89 -70.18
CA PRO A 44 39.21 -56.71 -69.42
C PRO A 44 39.85 -57.81 -68.58
N LEU A 45 41.02 -58.34 -68.99
CA LEU A 45 41.73 -59.34 -68.20
C LEU A 45 42.41 -58.73 -66.97
N GLU A 46 42.98 -57.53 -67.12
CA GLU A 46 43.56 -56.76 -66.01
C GLU A 46 42.48 -56.36 -65.00
N LEU A 47 41.32 -55.92 -65.49
CA LEU A 47 40.17 -55.60 -64.65
C LEU A 47 39.70 -56.80 -63.83
N LEU A 48 39.70 -58.00 -64.43
CA LEU A 48 39.29 -59.23 -63.77
C LEU A 48 40.29 -59.67 -62.69
N GLU A 49 41.58 -59.58 -62.95
CA GLU A 49 42.62 -59.86 -61.95
C GLU A 49 42.56 -58.85 -60.79
N ASN A 50 42.38 -57.55 -61.08
CA ASN A 50 42.18 -56.54 -60.04
C ASN A 50 40.95 -56.81 -59.17
N PHE A 51 39.84 -57.26 -59.78
CA PHE A 51 38.65 -57.68 -59.03
C PHE A 51 38.89 -58.90 -58.16
N LYS A 52 39.60 -59.90 -58.69
CA LYS A 52 39.95 -61.11 -57.97
C LYS A 52 40.83 -60.80 -56.77
N ASP A 53 41.83 -59.93 -56.93
CA ASP A 53 42.69 -59.47 -55.84
C ASP A 53 41.89 -58.69 -54.78
N LEU A 54 40.99 -57.80 -55.19
CA LEU A 54 40.09 -57.09 -54.28
C LEU A 54 39.21 -58.06 -53.49
N ILE A 55 38.57 -59.03 -54.16
CA ILE A 55 37.74 -60.04 -53.51
C ILE A 55 38.56 -60.90 -52.54
N LEU A 56 39.75 -61.34 -52.94
CA LEU A 56 40.63 -62.11 -52.07
C LEU A 56 41.07 -61.30 -50.84
N ASN A 57 41.39 -60.02 -51.02
CA ASN A 57 41.73 -59.12 -49.92
C ASN A 57 40.54 -58.92 -48.97
N LEU A 58 39.34 -58.71 -49.49
CA LEU A 58 38.11 -58.58 -48.67
C LEU A 58 37.77 -59.88 -47.92
N LEU A 59 37.91 -61.03 -48.57
CA LEU A 59 37.70 -62.33 -47.94
C LEU A 59 38.75 -62.62 -46.86
N ASN A 60 40.01 -62.26 -47.11
CA ASN A 60 41.08 -62.36 -46.12
C ASN A 60 40.87 -61.38 -44.96
N PHE A 61 40.43 -60.16 -45.23
CA PHE A 61 40.05 -59.20 -44.20
C PHE A 61 38.92 -59.74 -43.33
N LYS A 62 37.83 -60.23 -43.93
CA LYS A 62 36.71 -60.86 -43.21
C LYS A 62 37.18 -62.06 -42.38
N LYS A 63 38.06 -62.90 -42.91
CA LYS A 63 38.64 -64.04 -42.19
C LYS A 63 39.44 -63.57 -40.97
N LYS A 64 40.31 -62.56 -41.13
CA LYS A 64 41.09 -61.95 -40.05
C LYS A 64 40.18 -61.30 -39.00
N PHE A 65 39.13 -60.61 -39.43
CA PHE A 65 38.16 -59.95 -38.55
C PHE A 65 37.34 -60.93 -37.71
N ILE A 66 37.04 -62.12 -38.24
CA ILE A 66 36.36 -63.21 -37.50
C ILE A 66 37.32 -63.93 -36.54
N THR A 67 38.62 -63.94 -36.83
CA THR A 67 39.63 -64.65 -36.02
C THR A 67 40.37 -63.76 -35.02
N SER A 68 40.27 -62.42 -35.12
CA SER A 68 40.78 -61.51 -34.11
C SER A 68 39.80 -61.44 -32.94
N GLU A 69 40.15 -62.10 -31.83
CA GLU A 69 39.41 -62.11 -30.55
C GLU A 69 39.27 -60.74 -29.85
N ASP A 70 39.81 -59.65 -30.44
CA ASP A 70 39.92 -58.33 -29.80
C ASP A 70 38.84 -57.31 -30.19
N ILE A 71 37.76 -57.73 -30.84
CA ILE A 71 36.61 -56.84 -31.06
C ILE A 71 35.64 -57.10 -29.91
N PRO A 72 35.49 -56.17 -28.93
CA PRO A 72 34.45 -56.31 -27.94
C PRO A 72 33.14 -56.53 -28.70
N SER A 73 32.45 -57.63 -28.38
CA SER A 73 31.19 -57.98 -29.03
C SER A 73 30.35 -56.72 -29.11
N ASN A 74 29.63 -56.48 -30.21
CA ASN A 74 28.79 -55.29 -30.37
C ASN A 74 27.93 -55.02 -29.11
N ASN A 75 27.57 -56.09 -28.39
CA ASN A 75 26.93 -56.06 -27.07
C ASN A 75 27.73 -55.36 -25.95
N GLU A 76 29.05 -55.51 -25.86
CA GLU A 76 29.91 -54.84 -24.87
C GLU A 76 30.05 -53.34 -25.16
N ILE A 77 30.15 -52.93 -26.44
CA ILE A 77 30.15 -51.52 -26.83
C ILE A 77 28.80 -50.88 -26.48
N ILE A 78 27.69 -51.56 -26.77
CA ILE A 78 26.35 -51.10 -26.41
C ILE A 78 26.21 -51.00 -24.90
N LYS A 79 26.69 -51.99 -24.15
CA LYS A 79 26.64 -52.00 -22.68
C LYS A 79 27.44 -50.85 -22.06
N THR A 80 28.69 -50.66 -22.47
CA THR A 80 29.54 -49.57 -21.98
C THR A 80 28.95 -48.19 -22.30
N ARG A 81 28.38 -48.01 -23.50
CA ARG A 81 27.64 -46.79 -23.84
C ARG A 81 26.46 -46.56 -22.91
N HIS A 82 25.63 -47.57 -22.66
CA HIS A 82 24.50 -47.45 -21.73
C HIS A 82 24.94 -47.14 -20.30
N GLU A 83 26.01 -47.76 -19.82
CA GLU A 83 26.57 -47.47 -18.50
C GLU A 83 27.06 -46.02 -18.39
N SER A 84 27.75 -45.51 -19.42
CA SER A 84 28.19 -44.11 -19.46
C SER A 84 27.01 -43.13 -19.48
N GLU A 85 25.93 -43.46 -20.21
CA GLU A 85 24.73 -42.63 -20.26
C GLU A 85 23.98 -42.63 -18.93
N LEU A 86 23.91 -43.78 -18.24
CA LEU A 86 23.32 -43.87 -16.90
C LEU A 86 24.10 -43.05 -15.89
N GLN A 87 25.43 -43.11 -15.91
CA GLN A 87 26.28 -42.29 -15.04
C GLN A 87 26.09 -40.80 -15.30
N TYR A 88 26.04 -40.40 -16.57
CA TYR A 88 25.80 -39.01 -16.95
C TYR A 88 24.42 -38.51 -16.48
N ARG A 89 23.37 -39.31 -16.69
CA ARG A 89 22.02 -39.00 -16.21
C ARG A 89 21.97 -38.88 -14.70
N TYR A 90 22.63 -39.78 -13.98
CA TYR A 90 22.73 -39.74 -12.52
C TYR A 90 23.39 -38.43 -12.04
N LEU A 91 24.50 -38.04 -12.65
CA LEU A 91 25.19 -36.78 -12.32
C LEU A 91 24.28 -35.56 -12.51
N ILE A 92 23.61 -35.47 -13.67
CA ILE A 92 22.63 -34.40 -13.93
C ILE A 92 21.52 -34.41 -12.89
N GLU A 93 20.95 -35.57 -12.58
CA GLU A 93 19.85 -35.68 -11.63
C GLU A 93 20.27 -35.24 -10.23
N THR A 94 21.48 -35.62 -9.78
CA THR A 94 22.02 -35.20 -8.49
C THR A 94 22.24 -33.69 -8.42
N ASP A 95 22.76 -33.09 -9.51
CA ASP A 95 22.95 -31.64 -9.59
C ASP A 95 21.61 -30.90 -9.56
N LEU A 96 20.64 -31.33 -10.38
CA LEU A 96 19.29 -30.74 -10.39
C LEU A 96 18.59 -30.85 -9.03
N ARG A 97 18.74 -31.99 -8.34
CA ARG A 97 18.21 -32.16 -6.96
C ARG A 97 18.87 -31.18 -5.99
N SER A 98 20.19 -30.99 -6.08
CA SER A 98 20.90 -30.02 -5.25
C SER A 98 20.45 -28.58 -5.53
N GLN A 99 20.30 -28.20 -6.81
CA GLN A 99 19.80 -26.89 -7.20
C GLN A 99 18.36 -26.65 -6.69
N LEU A 100 17.49 -27.64 -6.79
CA LEU A 100 16.12 -27.57 -6.30
C LEU A 100 16.07 -27.38 -4.77
N GLU A 101 16.88 -28.13 -4.03
CA GLU A 101 16.97 -27.98 -2.58
C GLU A 101 17.49 -26.58 -2.18
N ASN A 102 18.52 -26.09 -2.88
CA ASN A 102 19.04 -24.74 -2.66
C ASN A 102 17.99 -23.66 -2.98
N ALA A 103 17.20 -23.83 -4.04
CA ALA A 103 16.12 -22.92 -4.39
C ALA A 103 15.04 -22.90 -3.30
N LYS A 104 14.66 -24.07 -2.79
CA LYS A 104 13.69 -24.20 -1.69
C LYS A 104 14.17 -23.51 -0.41
N ILE A 105 15.43 -23.71 -0.03
CA ILE A 105 16.03 -23.03 1.13
C ILE A 105 16.00 -21.50 0.96
N ARG A 106 16.31 -20.99 -0.25
CA ARG A 106 16.23 -19.55 -0.54
C ARG A 106 14.81 -19.02 -0.43
N GLU A 107 13.84 -19.75 -0.96
CA GLU A 107 12.42 -19.41 -0.86
C GLU A 107 11.96 -19.34 0.61
N GLU A 108 12.28 -20.36 1.42
CA GLU A 108 11.95 -20.38 2.84
C GLU A 108 12.57 -19.18 3.60
N ASN A 109 13.82 -18.81 3.27
CA ASN A 109 14.47 -17.64 3.86
C ASN A 109 13.80 -16.33 3.44
N LEU A 110 13.38 -16.21 2.17
CA LEU A 110 12.62 -15.05 1.69
C LEU A 110 11.26 -14.92 2.40
N ILE A 111 10.56 -16.04 2.59
CA ILE A 111 9.29 -16.07 3.35
C ILE A 111 9.54 -15.58 4.79
N ARG A 112 10.52 -16.14 5.49
CA ARG A 112 10.83 -15.73 6.89
C ARG A 112 11.20 -14.25 7.01
N THR A 113 12.01 -13.75 6.07
CA THR A 113 12.41 -12.33 6.08
C THR A 113 11.23 -11.42 5.80
N TYR A 114 10.36 -11.78 4.85
CA TYR A 114 9.11 -11.05 4.58
C TYR A 114 8.17 -11.04 5.78
N GLU A 115 7.94 -12.20 6.42
CA GLU A 115 7.10 -12.30 7.61
C GLU A 115 7.64 -11.47 8.78
N SER A 116 8.96 -11.47 8.99
CA SER A 116 9.61 -10.64 10.00
C SER A 116 9.41 -9.14 9.73
N ALA A 117 9.56 -8.71 8.47
CA ALA A 117 9.34 -7.32 8.06
C ALA A 117 7.87 -6.91 8.23
N LEU A 118 6.93 -7.79 7.85
CA LEU A 118 5.49 -7.59 8.02
C LEU A 118 5.11 -7.44 9.50
N SER A 119 5.67 -8.30 10.36
CA SER A 119 5.46 -8.26 11.81
C SER A 119 5.97 -6.95 12.42
N LYS A 120 7.18 -6.51 12.05
CA LYS A 120 7.74 -5.22 12.49
C LYS A 120 6.88 -4.03 12.04
N SER A 121 6.43 -4.03 10.79
CA SER A 121 5.55 -2.98 10.25
C SER A 121 4.22 -2.91 11.00
N ARG A 122 3.61 -4.07 11.28
CA ARG A 122 2.38 -4.14 12.09
C ARG A 122 2.58 -3.60 13.50
N SER A 123 3.65 -4.01 14.20
CA SER A 123 3.98 -3.51 15.54
C SER A 123 4.15 -1.99 15.56
N TYR A 124 4.89 -1.44 14.59
CA TYR A 124 5.11 -0.01 14.49
C TYR A 124 3.80 0.76 14.26
N ASN A 125 2.94 0.24 13.38
CA ASN A 125 1.64 0.85 13.10
C ASN A 125 0.72 0.79 14.33
N THR A 126 0.67 -0.33 15.04
CA THR A 126 -0.14 -0.46 16.28
C THR A 126 0.34 0.50 17.35
N GLU A 127 1.65 0.58 17.60
CA GLU A 127 2.21 1.53 18.58
C GLU A 127 1.94 2.98 18.22
N THR A 128 2.00 3.32 16.93
CA THR A 128 1.73 4.70 16.46
C THR A 128 0.25 5.05 16.63
N ILE A 129 -0.66 4.13 16.28
CA ILE A 129 -2.09 4.31 16.46
C ILE A 129 -2.44 4.42 17.96
N GLU A 130 -1.87 3.57 18.81
CA GLU A 130 -2.12 3.61 20.26
C GLU A 130 -1.62 4.91 20.90
N LYS A 131 -0.43 5.39 20.54
CA LYS A 131 0.08 6.70 20.99
C LYS A 131 -0.82 7.84 20.53
N PHE A 132 -1.19 7.86 19.25
CA PHE A 132 -2.08 8.91 18.73
C PHE A 132 -3.44 8.89 19.42
N THR A 133 -4.02 7.70 19.61
CA THR A 133 -5.34 7.52 20.21
C THR A 133 -5.32 7.91 21.68
N SER A 134 -4.31 7.48 22.44
CA SER A 134 -4.17 7.82 23.87
C SER A 134 -3.95 9.31 24.10
N GLU A 135 -3.10 9.97 23.31
CA GLU A 135 -2.90 11.42 23.38
C GLU A 135 -4.17 12.20 23.05
N HIS A 136 -4.88 11.80 22.00
CA HIS A 136 -6.10 12.47 21.57
C HIS A 136 -7.24 12.28 22.58
N LEU A 137 -7.40 11.06 23.13
CA LEU A 137 -8.36 10.78 24.20
C LEU A 137 -8.05 11.60 25.45
N SER A 138 -6.79 11.67 25.88
CA SER A 138 -6.38 12.48 27.03
C SER A 138 -6.71 13.96 26.85
N LYS A 139 -6.44 14.53 25.66
CA LYS A 139 -6.81 15.91 25.33
C LYS A 139 -8.32 16.14 25.36
N TRP A 140 -9.08 15.20 24.79
CA TRP A 140 -10.54 15.27 24.78
C TRP A 140 -11.12 15.20 26.20
N GLU A 141 -10.59 14.33 27.06
CA GLU A 141 -11.00 14.18 28.46
C GLU A 141 -10.72 15.47 29.25
N ALA A 142 -9.55 16.10 29.02
CA ALA A 142 -9.20 17.38 29.64
C ALA A 142 -10.18 18.51 29.24
N ILE A 143 -10.51 18.61 27.94
CA ILE A 143 -11.49 19.59 27.43
C ILE A 143 -12.87 19.33 28.03
N LYS A 144 -13.30 18.07 28.08
CA LYS A 144 -14.58 17.67 28.66
C LYS A 144 -14.66 18.05 30.15
N GLN A 145 -13.59 17.83 30.89
CA GLN A 145 -13.53 18.21 32.30
C GLN A 145 -13.58 19.73 32.48
N GLU A 146 -12.85 20.49 31.64
CA GLU A 146 -12.89 21.96 31.66
C GLU A 146 -14.30 22.50 31.39
N LEU A 147 -14.99 21.95 30.39
CA LEU A 147 -16.37 22.32 30.07
C LEU A 147 -17.33 21.97 31.21
N THR A 148 -17.19 20.78 31.80
CA THR A 148 -17.98 20.37 32.98
C THR A 148 -17.79 21.36 34.13
N ASN A 149 -16.55 21.75 34.42
CA ASN A 149 -16.24 22.72 35.47
C ASN A 149 -16.84 24.11 35.16
N LYS A 150 -16.77 24.56 33.90
CA LYS A 150 -17.38 25.83 33.47
C LYS A 150 -18.90 25.83 33.61
N ILE A 151 -19.55 24.71 33.25
CA ILE A 151 -21.00 24.53 33.40
C ILE A 151 -21.39 24.58 34.87
N SER A 152 -20.67 23.86 35.75
CA SER A 152 -20.91 23.90 37.19
C SER A 152 -20.82 25.33 37.74
N ALA A 153 -19.75 26.06 37.40
CA ALA A 153 -19.55 27.42 37.90
C ALA A 153 -20.62 28.42 37.39
N LEU A 154 -21.19 28.17 36.20
CA LEU A 154 -22.31 28.97 35.69
C LEU A 154 -23.61 28.64 36.43
N ASN A 155 -23.86 27.37 36.74
CA ASN A 155 -25.01 26.95 37.52
C ASN A 155 -25.00 27.57 38.92
N ASP A 156 -23.85 27.58 39.61
CA ASP A 156 -23.71 28.22 40.93
C ASP A 156 -24.05 29.71 40.88
N LYS A 157 -23.67 30.40 39.79
CA LYS A 157 -24.00 31.82 39.57
C LYS A 157 -25.48 32.02 39.27
N ILE A 158 -26.10 31.12 38.54
CA ILE A 158 -27.54 31.15 38.25
C ILE A 158 -28.31 30.97 39.57
N GLU A 159 -27.98 29.95 40.35
CA GLU A 159 -28.63 29.67 41.64
C GLU A 159 -28.50 30.85 42.62
N SER A 160 -27.30 31.45 42.69
CA SER A 160 -27.07 32.66 43.50
C SER A 160 -27.92 33.85 43.04
N ARG A 161 -28.10 34.03 41.73
CA ARG A 161 -28.95 35.09 41.15
C ARG A 161 -30.43 34.82 41.38
N GLU A 162 -30.87 33.57 41.28
CA GLU A 162 -32.25 33.17 41.57
C GLU A 162 -32.58 33.40 43.05
N ALA A 163 -31.67 33.06 43.96
CA ALA A 163 -31.84 33.34 45.39
C ALA A 163 -31.94 34.85 45.67
N TYR A 164 -31.12 35.67 45.00
CA TYR A 164 -31.20 37.13 45.10
C TYR A 164 -32.50 37.69 44.52
N THR A 165 -32.95 37.17 43.38
CA THR A 165 -34.21 37.56 42.73
C THR A 165 -35.40 37.27 43.63
N LYS A 166 -35.46 36.07 44.23
CA LYS A 166 -36.49 35.70 45.21
C LYS A 166 -36.52 36.65 46.43
N LYS A 167 -35.35 37.10 46.91
CA LYS A 167 -35.28 38.09 47.99
C LYS A 167 -35.90 39.42 47.56
N LEU A 168 -35.52 39.95 46.39
CA LEU A 168 -36.09 41.18 45.85
C LEU A 168 -37.61 41.09 45.61
N GLU A 169 -38.08 39.95 45.10
CA GLU A 169 -39.52 39.69 44.94
C GLU A 169 -40.25 39.76 46.28
N SER A 170 -39.70 39.15 47.33
CA SER A 170 -40.27 39.18 48.69
C SER A 170 -40.26 40.56 49.35
N GLU A 171 -39.28 41.41 49.02
CA GLU A 171 -39.26 42.81 49.48
C GLU A 171 -40.27 43.67 48.71
N ASN A 172 -40.40 43.43 47.41
CA ASN A 172 -41.35 44.14 46.56
C ASN A 172 -42.80 43.81 46.94
N THR A 173 -43.12 42.57 47.30
CA THR A 173 -44.45 42.22 47.85
C THR A 173 -44.73 42.97 49.14
N LYS A 174 -43.79 43.01 50.10
CA LYS A 174 -43.94 43.78 51.34
C LYS A 174 -44.16 45.28 51.09
N LEU A 175 -43.40 45.87 50.17
CA LEU A 175 -43.57 47.29 49.81
C LEU A 175 -44.93 47.57 49.16
N LYS A 176 -45.44 46.65 48.33
CA LYS A 176 -46.80 46.75 47.76
C LYS A 176 -47.87 46.66 48.84
N GLU A 177 -47.76 45.74 49.78
CA GLU A 177 -48.68 45.61 50.93
C GLU A 177 -48.69 46.90 51.75
N LEU A 178 -47.52 47.45 52.08
CA LEU A 178 -47.37 48.67 52.87
C LEU A 178 -47.90 49.91 52.12
N LEU A 179 -47.75 49.96 50.80
CA LEU A 179 -48.32 51.00 49.96
C LEU A 179 -49.86 50.93 49.96
N GLU A 180 -50.44 49.73 49.84
CA GLU A 180 -51.87 49.50 49.89
C GLU A 180 -52.46 49.92 51.25
N GLU A 181 -51.81 49.54 52.36
CA GLU A 181 -52.16 49.98 53.71
C GLU A 181 -52.17 51.52 53.84
N LYS A 182 -51.15 52.19 53.28
CA LYS A 182 -51.07 53.66 53.30
C LYS A 182 -52.14 54.31 52.44
N PHE A 183 -52.52 53.71 51.31
CA PHE A 183 -53.63 54.19 50.49
C PHE A 183 -54.95 54.14 51.27
N ILE A 184 -55.22 53.02 51.95
CA ILE A 184 -56.40 52.86 52.82
C ILE A 184 -56.40 53.90 53.94
N GLU A 185 -55.26 54.11 54.61
CA GLU A 185 -55.11 55.11 55.68
C GLU A 185 -55.42 56.54 55.18
N ILE A 186 -54.89 56.92 54.01
CA ILE A 186 -55.18 58.20 53.37
C ILE A 186 -56.66 58.34 53.03
N GLU A 187 -57.30 57.28 52.54
CA GLU A 187 -58.72 57.29 52.20
C GLU A 187 -59.60 57.48 53.44
N ILE A 188 -59.25 56.84 54.56
CA ILE A 188 -59.90 57.04 55.87
C ILE A 188 -59.72 58.49 56.35
N LEU A 189 -58.52 59.05 56.24
CA LEU A 189 -58.23 60.44 56.65
C LEU A 189 -58.99 61.46 55.80
N LYS A 190 -59.14 61.23 54.48
CA LYS A 190 -59.97 62.09 53.61
C LYS A 190 -61.44 62.10 54.01
N LYS A 191 -61.96 61.02 54.61
CA LYS A 191 -63.35 60.92 55.10
C LYS A 191 -63.53 61.55 56.50
N LYS A 192 -62.45 61.91 57.22
CA LYS A 192 -62.54 62.67 58.48
C LYS A 192 -62.59 64.18 58.20
N PRO A 193 -63.64 64.91 58.63
CA PRO A 193 -63.74 66.35 58.41
C PRO A 193 -62.69 67.11 59.23
N THR A 194 -61.66 67.62 58.57
CA THR A 194 -60.75 68.61 59.14
C THR A 194 -61.45 69.97 59.11
N LYS A 195 -61.86 70.46 60.29
CA LYS A 195 -62.28 71.87 60.44
C LYS A 195 -61.09 72.77 60.11
N PRO A 196 -61.21 73.76 59.20
CA PRO A 196 -60.13 74.68 58.89
C PRO A 196 -59.90 75.63 60.07
N LYS A 197 -58.73 75.54 60.72
CA LYS A 197 -58.23 76.60 61.62
C LYS A 197 -57.53 77.64 60.74
N ARG A 198 -58.27 78.69 60.44
CA ARG A 198 -57.85 79.87 59.67
C ARG A 198 -56.89 80.69 60.54
N THR A 199 -55.59 80.67 60.24
CA THR A 199 -54.68 81.75 60.62
C THR A 199 -53.92 82.21 59.38
N THR A 200 -54.25 83.42 59.00
CA THR A 200 -53.71 84.22 57.91
C THR A 200 -52.32 84.76 58.25
N SER A 201 -51.36 84.64 57.33
CA SER A 201 -50.46 85.75 57.00
C SER A 201 -49.86 85.54 55.61
N LYS A 202 -50.06 86.57 54.76
CA LYS A 202 -49.41 86.77 53.48
C LYS A 202 -47.98 87.21 53.74
N THR A 203 -46.99 86.50 53.22
CA THR A 203 -45.72 87.11 52.82
C THR A 203 -45.35 86.59 51.43
N ARG A 204 -45.14 87.57 50.57
CA ARG A 204 -44.87 87.50 49.13
C ARG A 204 -43.35 87.46 49.01
N GLU A 205 -42.75 86.36 48.56
CA GLU A 205 -41.39 86.40 47.98
C GLU A 205 -41.00 85.11 47.23
N SER A 206 -40.45 85.36 46.04
CA SER A 206 -39.58 84.54 45.18
C SER A 206 -39.87 83.04 44.97
N ARG A 207 -40.23 82.74 43.70
CA ARG A 207 -40.09 81.47 42.99
C ARG A 207 -38.75 80.77 43.30
N PRO A 208 -38.73 79.54 43.84
CA PRO A 208 -37.59 78.64 43.73
C PRO A 208 -37.70 77.78 42.45
N PRO A 209 -36.58 77.40 41.83
CA PRO A 209 -36.56 76.72 40.55
C PRO A 209 -37.08 75.29 40.67
N SER A 210 -37.73 74.82 39.61
CA SER A 210 -38.22 73.46 39.47
C SER A 210 -37.07 72.44 39.56
N ASN A 211 -37.08 71.60 40.59
CA ASN A 211 -36.17 70.46 40.82
C ASN A 211 -36.29 69.33 39.76
N ILE A 212 -36.84 69.61 38.58
CA ILE A 212 -36.96 68.66 37.46
C ILE A 212 -35.58 68.46 36.76
N GLU A 213 -34.62 69.37 36.98
CA GLU A 213 -33.29 69.29 36.37
C GLU A 213 -32.28 68.39 37.11
N LEU A 214 -32.45 68.15 38.41
CA LEU A 214 -31.56 67.27 39.18
C LEU A 214 -31.83 65.78 38.91
N GLY A 215 -33.08 65.41 38.61
CA GLY A 215 -33.43 64.04 38.20
C GLY A 215 -32.94 63.69 36.79
N LYS A 216 -32.96 64.66 35.87
CA LYS A 216 -32.50 64.45 34.48
C LYS A 216 -30.99 64.25 34.38
N LYS A 217 -30.17 65.07 35.06
CA LYS A 217 -28.71 64.89 35.07
C LYS A 217 -28.26 63.53 35.60
N HIS A 218 -28.90 63.04 36.67
CA HIS A 218 -28.51 61.74 37.23
C HIS A 218 -28.92 60.54 36.35
N SER A 219 -29.98 60.69 35.53
CA SER A 219 -30.39 59.69 34.54
C SER A 219 -29.55 59.70 33.26
N GLU A 220 -29.05 60.86 32.83
CA GLU A 220 -28.13 61.01 31.69
C GLU A 220 -26.72 60.48 32.01
N GLU A 221 -26.24 60.68 33.24
CA GLU A 221 -24.92 60.19 33.67
C GLU A 221 -24.90 58.65 33.77
N LYS A 222 -25.97 58.04 34.30
CA LYS A 222 -26.11 56.57 34.36
C LYS A 222 -26.28 55.91 32.99
N SER A 223 -26.98 56.56 32.06
CA SER A 223 -27.16 56.02 30.70
C SER A 223 -25.86 56.12 29.88
N SER A 224 -25.09 57.19 30.06
CA SER A 224 -23.77 57.35 29.45
C SER A 224 -22.77 56.30 29.96
N GLU A 225 -22.79 55.97 31.25
CA GLU A 225 -21.92 54.97 31.86
C GLU A 225 -22.25 53.53 31.40
N LEU A 226 -23.53 53.22 31.18
CA LEU A 226 -24.01 51.94 30.61
C LEU A 226 -23.58 51.77 29.15
N ILE A 227 -23.64 52.83 28.34
CA ILE A 227 -23.20 52.80 26.94
C ILE A 227 -21.67 52.61 26.86
N ALA A 228 -20.90 53.24 27.77
CA ALA A 228 -19.44 53.07 27.83
C ALA A 228 -19.03 51.64 28.25
N LYS A 229 -19.76 51.01 29.18
CA LYS A 229 -19.52 49.61 29.58
C LYS A 229 -19.84 48.62 28.45
N ASN A 230 -20.92 48.84 27.68
CA ASN A 230 -21.28 47.97 26.55
C ASN A 230 -20.31 48.08 25.35
N ARG A 231 -19.67 49.24 25.13
CA ARG A 231 -18.63 49.37 24.07
C ARG A 231 -17.31 48.70 24.46
N LYS A 232 -16.98 48.61 25.75
CA LYS A 232 -15.77 47.91 26.22
C LYS A 232 -15.88 46.38 26.16
N SER A 233 -17.10 45.81 26.15
CA SER A 233 -17.30 44.36 26.06
C SER A 233 -17.44 43.83 24.62
N SER A 234 -17.75 44.66 23.62
CA SER A 234 -17.92 44.20 22.23
C SER A 234 -16.62 44.11 21.40
N SER A 235 -15.49 44.61 21.93
CA SER A 235 -14.21 44.66 21.19
C SER A 235 -13.29 43.43 21.39
N LYS A 236 -13.75 42.36 22.03
CA LYS A 236 -12.96 41.15 22.31
C LYS A 236 -13.57 39.85 21.79
N ILE A 237 -14.10 39.85 20.57
CA ILE A 237 -14.36 38.61 19.85
C ILE A 237 -13.32 38.51 18.72
N PRO A 238 -12.20 37.80 18.92
CA PRO A 238 -11.34 37.46 17.81
C PRO A 238 -12.11 36.53 16.87
N PHE A 239 -12.28 36.97 15.62
CA PHE A 239 -12.72 36.12 14.52
C PHE A 239 -11.67 35.02 14.33
N SER A 240 -11.96 33.84 14.88
CA SER A 240 -11.21 32.61 14.60
C SER A 240 -11.55 32.19 13.17
N SER A 241 -10.60 32.40 12.26
CA SER A 241 -10.66 31.93 10.88
C SER A 241 -10.63 30.40 10.85
N HIS A 242 -11.78 29.77 10.60
CA HIS A 242 -11.86 28.35 10.27
C HIS A 242 -11.11 28.09 8.95
N THR A 243 -9.94 27.47 9.06
CA THR A 243 -9.27 26.77 7.96
C THR A 243 -10.10 25.56 7.55
N SER A 244 -10.61 25.60 6.33
CA SER A 244 -11.19 24.47 5.61
C SER A 244 -10.08 23.45 5.32
N LEU A 245 -10.19 22.28 5.93
CA LEU A 245 -9.41 21.10 5.55
C LEU A 245 -10.08 20.45 4.35
N TYR A 246 -9.47 20.62 3.17
CA TYR A 246 -9.73 19.79 2.00
C TYR A 246 -9.21 18.37 2.30
N PHE A 247 -10.11 17.39 2.20
CA PHE A 247 -9.77 15.98 2.09
C PHE A 247 -9.22 15.71 0.68
N ILE A 248 -8.05 15.05 0.61
CA ILE A 248 -7.65 14.14 -0.47
C ILE A 248 -7.49 12.77 0.16
#